data_AF-B7V5M8-F1
#
_entry.id   AF-B7V5M8-F1
#
_cell.length_a   1.000
_cell.length_b   1.000
_cell.length_c   1.000
_cell.angle_alpha   90.00
_cell.angle_beta   90.00
_cell.angle_gamma   90.00
#
_symmetry.space_group_name_H-M   'P 1'
#
loop_
_entity.id
_entity.type
_entity.pdbx_description
1 polymer ?
#
loop_
_entity_poly.entity_id
_entity_poly.type
_entity_poly.pdbx_seq_one_letter_code
_entity_poly.pdbx_strand_id
1 'polypeptide(L)'
;MARVTVEDCLDNVDNRFELVMLATKRARQLATGGKEPKVAWENDKPTVVALREIASGLVDENVVQQEDIVEDEPLFAAFDDEANTEAL
;
A
#
# COMPACT_ATOMS: atom_id res chain seq x y z
N MET A 1 11.08 7.39 17.44
CA MET A 1 11.15 8.10 16.14
C MET A 1 12.49 7.77 15.51
N ALA A 2 12.50 6.70 14.72
CA ALA A 2 13.65 6.37 13.90
C ALA A 2 13.85 7.51 12.88
N ARG A 3 15.07 8.03 12.80
CA ARG A 3 15.41 9.09 11.86
C ARG A 3 15.76 8.44 10.52
N VAL A 4 14.76 8.27 9.66
CA VAL A 4 14.98 7.97 8.23
C VAL A 4 15.25 9.28 7.51
N THR A 5 16.24 9.31 6.62
CA THR A 5 16.48 10.48 5.78
C THR A 5 15.97 10.25 4.37
N VAL A 6 15.80 11.35 3.63
CA VAL A 6 15.35 11.26 2.23
C VAL A 6 16.45 10.63 1.38
N GLU A 7 17.73 10.83 1.73
CA GLU A 7 18.85 10.19 1.04
C GLU A 7 18.73 8.66 1.07
N ASP A 8 18.40 8.05 2.20
CA ASP A 8 18.22 6.60 2.33
C ASP A 8 17.14 6.04 1.38
N CYS A 9 16.13 6.85 1.07
CA CYS A 9 15.06 6.46 0.16
C CYS A 9 15.48 6.60 -1.31
N LEU A 10 16.36 7.54 -1.62
CA LEU A 10 16.81 7.80 -3.00
C LEU A 10 17.76 6.73 -3.53
N ASP A 11 18.35 5.91 -2.66
CA ASP A 11 19.10 4.72 -3.07
C ASP A 11 18.20 3.65 -3.73
N ASN A 12 16.88 3.71 -3.49
CA ASN A 12 15.88 2.78 -4.04
C ASN A 12 14.94 3.43 -5.06
N VAL A 13 14.84 4.77 -5.08
CA VAL A 13 13.96 5.52 -5.99
C VAL A 13 14.70 6.73 -6.54
N ASP A 14 15.03 6.70 -7.82
CA ASP A 14 15.88 7.71 -8.47
C ASP A 14 15.23 9.12 -8.50
N ASN A 15 13.90 9.18 -8.60
CA ASN A 15 13.15 10.43 -8.75
C ASN A 15 12.45 10.85 -7.45
N ARG A 16 12.78 12.05 -6.97
CA ARG A 16 12.19 12.63 -5.75
C ARG A 16 10.67 12.80 -5.82
N PHE A 17 10.12 13.10 -7.00
CA PHE A 17 8.67 13.24 -7.15
C PHE A 17 7.97 11.88 -7.08
N GLU A 18 8.55 10.86 -7.70
CA GLU A 18 8.06 9.49 -7.63
C GLU A 18 8.15 8.95 -6.19
N LEU A 19 9.24 9.24 -5.48
CA LEU A 19 9.38 8.91 -4.06
C LEU A 19 8.21 9.47 -3.24
N VAL A 20 7.86 10.75 -3.43
CA VAL A 20 6.73 11.38 -2.73
C VAL A 20 5.41 10.71 -3.09
N MET A 21 5.19 10.40 -4.37
CA MET A 21 3.97 9.73 -4.84
C MET A 21 3.85 8.31 -4.27
N LEU A 22 4.94 7.54 -4.31
CA LEU A 22 5.03 6.18 -3.80
C LEU A 22 4.79 6.14 -2.30
N ALA A 23 5.51 6.96 -1.54
CA ALA A 23 5.36 7.07 -0.09
C ALA A 23 3.94 7.49 0.29
N THR A 24 3.32 8.40 -0.46
CA THR A 24 1.93 8.84 -0.21
C THR A 24 0.94 7.70 -0.42
N LYS A 25 1.03 6.97 -1.54
CA LYS A 25 0.16 5.83 -1.82
C LYS A 25 0.31 4.75 -0.74
N ARG A 26 1.55 4.37 -0.41
CA ARG A 26 1.82 3.36 0.60
C ARG A 26 1.36 3.78 1.99
N ALA A 27 1.64 5.03 2.39
CA ALA A 27 1.18 5.55 3.67
C ALA A 27 -0.35 5.54 3.80
N ARG A 28 -1.07 5.76 2.70
CA ARG A 28 -2.53 5.66 2.67
C ARG A 28 -3.00 4.22 2.89
N GLN A 29 -2.40 3.23 2.21
CA GLN A 29 -2.71 1.80 2.42
C GLN A 29 -2.53 1.39 3.89
N LEU A 30 -1.44 1.85 4.52
CA LEU A 30 -1.16 1.62 5.93
C LEU A 30 -2.16 2.34 6.85
N ALA A 31 -2.58 3.57 6.49
CA ALA A 31 -3.49 4.38 7.30
C ALA A 31 -4.94 3.89 7.23
N THR A 32 -5.40 3.38 6.08
CA THR A 32 -6.75 2.83 5.92
C THR A 32 -6.88 1.41 6.47
N GLY A 33 -5.76 0.79 6.89
CA GLY A 33 -5.74 -0.57 7.42
C GLY A 33 -5.91 -1.66 6.35
N GLY A 34 -5.78 -1.31 5.07
CA GLY A 34 -5.94 -2.27 3.96
C GLY A 34 -4.76 -3.23 3.81
N LYS A 35 -3.57 -2.85 4.30
CA LYS A 35 -2.34 -3.66 4.18
C LYS A 35 -1.52 -3.62 5.45
N GLU A 36 -0.84 -4.72 5.74
CA GLU A 36 0.11 -4.79 6.83
C GLU A 36 1.46 -4.16 6.45
N PRO A 37 2.14 -3.50 7.40
CA PRO A 37 3.47 -2.99 7.18
C PRO A 37 4.50 -4.12 7.19
N LYS A 38 5.50 -3.96 6.33
CA LYS A 38 6.64 -4.88 6.18
C LYS A 38 7.77 -4.57 7.15
N VAL A 39 7.69 -3.44 7.87
CA VAL A 39 8.62 -3.04 8.92
C VAL A 39 7.87 -2.86 10.25
N ALA A 40 8.57 -3.05 11.36
CA ALA A 40 7.98 -2.91 12.68
C ALA A 40 7.52 -1.46 12.96
N TRP A 41 6.35 -1.34 13.58
CA TRP A 41 5.89 -0.05 14.11
C TRP A 41 6.72 0.39 15.31
N GLU A 42 7.30 1.58 15.24
CA GLU A 42 8.03 2.20 16.35
C GLU A 42 7.34 3.46 16.87
N ASN A 43 6.00 3.43 16.97
CA ASN A 43 5.12 4.59 17.21
C ASN A 43 5.29 5.72 16.17
N ASP A 44 5.72 5.35 14.98
CA ASP A 44 5.88 6.26 13.86
C ASP A 44 4.54 6.48 13.12
N LYS A 45 4.37 7.62 12.45
CA LYS A 45 3.21 7.85 11.58
C LYS A 45 3.28 6.95 10.34
N PRO A 46 2.15 6.62 9.69
CA PRO A 46 2.14 5.78 8.47
C PRO A 46 3.09 6.27 7.38
N THR A 47 3.27 7.59 7.25
CA THR A 47 4.21 8.21 6.29
C THR A 47 5.66 7.83 6.56
N VAL A 48 6.06 7.79 7.83
CA VAL A 48 7.43 7.44 8.23
C VAL A 48 7.65 5.94 8.07
N VAL A 49 6.64 5.11 8.37
CA VAL A 49 6.69 3.67 8.13
C VAL A 49 6.86 3.37 6.64
N ALA A 50 6.07 4.01 5.78
CA ALA A 50 6.21 3.87 4.33
C ALA A 50 7.61 4.27 3.83
N LEU A 51 8.17 5.39 4.30
CA LEU A 51 9.53 5.80 3.92
C LEU A 51 10.59 4.79 4.39
N ARG A 52 10.42 4.18 5.57
CA ARG A 52 11.32 3.13 6.06
C ARG A 52 11.22 1.85 5.24
N GLU A 53 10.01 1.47 4.80
CA GLU A 53 9.84 0.35 3.88
C GLU A 53 10.54 0.60 2.55
N ILE A 54 10.43 1.81 2.01
CA ILE A 54 11.10 2.22 0.76
C ILE A 54 12.62 2.24 0.94
N ALA A 55 13.14 2.85 2.02
CA ALA A 55 14.58 2.86 2.32
C ALA A 55 15.16 1.44 2.53
N SER A 56 14.34 0.49 3.00
CA SER A 56 14.72 -0.91 3.15
C SER A 56 14.58 -1.72 1.85
N GLY A 57 14.11 -1.12 0.76
CA GLY A 57 13.85 -1.80 -0.52
C GLY A 57 12.70 -2.81 -0.48
N LEU A 58 11.80 -2.72 0.50
CA LEU A 58 10.68 -3.66 0.69
C LEU A 58 9.41 -3.24 -0.07
N VAL A 59 9.35 -1.97 -0.47
CA VAL A 59 8.25 -1.37 -1.21
C VAL A 59 8.83 -0.58 -2.38
N ASP A 60 8.42 -0.94 -3.58
CA ASP A 60 8.66 -0.24 -4.84
C ASP A 60 7.32 0.10 -5.51
N GLU A 61 7.38 0.76 -6.67
CA GLU A 61 6.18 1.16 -7.40
C GLU A 61 5.33 -0.05 -7.86
N ASN A 62 5.97 -1.17 -8.20
CA ASN A 62 5.28 -2.38 -8.64
C ASN A 62 4.49 -3.03 -7.51
N VAL A 63 5.09 -3.14 -6.31
CA VAL A 63 4.47 -3.69 -5.11
C VAL A 63 3.21 -2.91 -4.75
N VAL A 64 3.29 -1.58 -4.72
CA VAL A 64 2.14 -0.75 -4.35
C VAL A 64 1.02 -0.90 -5.37
N GLN A 65 1.33 -0.93 -6.66
CA GLN A 65 0.33 -1.11 -7.72
C GLN A 65 -0.33 -2.48 -7.64
N GLN A 66 0.43 -3.55 -7.40
CA GLN A 66 -0.12 -4.90 -7.34
C GLN A 66 -1.10 -5.06 -6.17
N GLU A 67 -0.82 -4.41 -5.04
CA GLU A 67 -1.63 -4.46 -3.84
C GLU A 67 -2.98 -3.72 -3.97
N ASP A 68 -3.07 -2.72 -4.87
CA ASP A 68 -4.30 -1.96 -5.15
C ASP A 68 -5.32 -2.74 -6.00
N ILE A 69 -4.89 -3.77 -6.75
CA ILE A 69 -5.75 -4.46 -7.74
C ILE A 69 -6.75 -5.45 -7.10
N VAL A 70 -6.65 -5.70 -5.78
CA VAL A 70 -7.32 -6.85 -5.14
C VAL A 70 -8.65 -6.53 -4.44
N GLU A 71 -9.08 -5.26 -4.32
CA GLU A 71 -10.25 -4.93 -3.49
C GLU A 71 -11.59 -4.70 -4.23
N ASP A 72 -11.61 -4.66 -5.56
CA ASP A 72 -12.87 -4.61 -6.31
C ASP A 72 -13.39 -6.02 -6.58
N GLU A 73 -13.77 -6.74 -5.52
CA GLU A 73 -14.76 -7.82 -5.70
C GLU A 73 -16.10 -7.11 -5.97
N PRO A 74 -16.68 -7.21 -7.18
CA PRO A 74 -17.90 -6.47 -7.48
C PRO A 74 -19.00 -7.04 -6.59
N LEU A 75 -19.47 -6.22 -5.64
CA LEU A 75 -20.63 -6.45 -4.76
C LEU A 75 -21.86 -7.00 -5.52
N PHE A 76 -21.91 -6.80 -6.84
CA PHE A 76 -22.93 -7.31 -7.74
C PHE A 76 -22.93 -8.83 -7.95
N ALA A 77 -21.80 -9.53 -7.81
CA ALA A 77 -21.71 -10.96 -8.08
C ALA A 77 -22.54 -11.82 -7.09
N ALA A 78 -22.84 -11.30 -5.91
CA ALA A 78 -23.66 -12.00 -4.92
C ALA A 78 -25.17 -11.99 -5.23
N PHE A 79 -25.66 -11.09 -6.10
CA PHE A 79 -27.09 -10.97 -6.40
C PHE A 79 -27.54 -11.82 -7.60
N ASP A 80 -26.62 -12.23 -8.49
CA ASP A 80 -26.99 -13.00 -9.68
C ASP A 80 -27.27 -14.48 -9.38
N ASP A 81 -26.68 -15.05 -8.32
CA ASP A 81 -26.89 -16.46 -7.97
C ASP A 81 -28.27 -16.71 -7.33
N GLU A 82 -28.81 -15.78 -6.52
CA GLU A 82 -30.14 -15.98 -5.90
C GLU A 82 -31.27 -16.00 -6.93
N ALA A 83 -31.19 -15.21 -8.00
CA ALA A 83 -32.23 -15.11 -9.01
C ALA A 83 -32.39 -16.39 -9.86
N ASN A 84 -31.36 -17.23 -9.94
CA ASN A 84 -31.41 -18.45 -10.77
C ASN A 84 -31.92 -19.68 -10.01
N THR A 85 -31.88 -19.67 -8.67
CA THR A 85 -32.40 -20.75 -7.83
C THR A 85 -33.92 -20.73 -7.65
N GLU A 86 -34.59 -19.59 -7.87
CA GLU A 86 -36.05 -19.51 -7.78
C GLU A 86 -36.78 -19.90 -9.09
N ALA A 87 -36.06 -20.22 -10.16
CA ALA A 87 -36.63 -20.49 -11.49
C ALA A 87 -36.73 -21.98 -11.88
N LEU A 88 -36.55 -22.93 -10.94
CA LEU A 88 -36.63 -24.39 -11.18
C LEU A 88 -37.57 -25.07 -10.19
#